data_AF-A0A6M5J8V3-F1
#
_entry.id   AF-A0A6M5J8V3-F1
#
_cell.length_a   1.000
_cell.length_b   1.000
_cell.length_c   1.000
_cell.angle_alpha   90.00
_cell.angle_beta   90.00
_cell.angle_gamma   90.00
#
_symmetry.space_group_name_H-M   'P 1'
#
loop_
_entity.id
_entity.type
_entity.pdbx_description
1 polymer ?
#
loop_
_entity_poly.entity_id
_entity_poly.type
_entity_poly.pdbx_seq_one_letter_code
_entity_poly.pdbx_strand_id
1 'polypeptide(L)'
;MKWKSLVAFAALFGGAHAADAALLLYQLEGTVPGKYTASFTLDTDRVPSISIPNNSVRYNGVPITFTRPNSTVVETAAYSNSGPTFSVLTSQGGVFLGYLGGFPTQFSVYGPQLFTGTTTAPVFLTGTFGLSDIPRNRTTDPIQVNYTLTVTDISSAVPEPATWAMMLVGFGGIGTAIRRRTITTRVSSAA
;
A
#
# COMPACT_ATOMS: atom_id res chain seq x y z
N MET A 1 -24.76 -30.97 -50.54
CA MET A 1 -23.36 -30.47 -50.48
C MET A 1 -23.34 -29.00 -50.83
N LYS A 2 -23.00 -28.12 -49.88
CA LYS A 2 -22.17 -26.91 -50.08
C LYS A 2 -22.06 -26.19 -48.73
N TRP A 3 -20.90 -26.41 -48.12
CA TRP A 3 -20.36 -25.85 -46.90
C TRP A 3 -20.14 -24.34 -47.11
N LYS A 4 -20.62 -23.49 -46.20
CA LYS A 4 -20.11 -22.12 -46.07
C LYS A 4 -19.72 -21.89 -44.62
N SER A 5 -18.42 -22.02 -44.39
CA SER A 5 -17.74 -21.61 -43.17
C SER A 5 -17.85 -20.10 -43.01
N LEU A 6 -18.16 -19.65 -41.80
CA LEU A 6 -17.84 -18.29 -41.35
C LEU A 6 -17.26 -18.43 -39.94
N VAL A 7 -15.94 -18.50 -39.89
CA VAL A 7 -15.15 -18.21 -38.70
C VAL A 7 -14.73 -16.75 -38.84
N ALA A 8 -15.06 -15.94 -37.83
CA ALA A 8 -14.19 -14.93 -37.22
C ALA A 8 -15.06 -13.87 -36.53
N PHE A 9 -14.99 -13.83 -35.20
CA PHE A 9 -15.06 -12.56 -34.50
C PHE A 9 -13.94 -12.55 -33.46
N ALA A 10 -12.86 -11.85 -33.80
CA ALA A 10 -11.83 -11.48 -32.87
C ALA A 10 -12.41 -10.39 -31.97
N ALA A 11 -12.68 -10.74 -30.70
CA ALA A 11 -12.89 -9.73 -29.67
C ALA A 11 -11.51 -9.38 -29.08
N LEU A 12 -10.96 -8.25 -29.53
CA LEU A 12 -9.88 -7.54 -28.86
C LEU A 12 -10.37 -7.14 -27.46
N PHE A 13 -10.02 -7.92 -26.44
CA PHE A 13 -10.07 -7.44 -25.05
C PHE A 13 -8.80 -6.63 -24.77
N GLY A 14 -8.72 -5.45 -25.39
CA GLY A 14 -7.87 -4.37 -24.92
C GLY A 14 -8.59 -3.66 -23.78
N GLY A 15 -8.70 -4.32 -22.62
CA GLY A 15 -9.13 -3.66 -21.40
C GLY A 15 -7.99 -2.78 -20.93
N ALA A 16 -8.19 -1.46 -20.91
CA ALA A 16 -7.33 -0.56 -20.17
C ALA A 16 -7.19 -1.12 -18.75
N HIS A 17 -5.97 -1.51 -18.36
CA HIS A 17 -5.69 -1.79 -16.96
C HIS A 17 -5.99 -0.50 -16.21
N ALA A 18 -7.01 -0.53 -15.33
CA ALA A 18 -7.16 0.50 -14.31
C ALA A 18 -5.80 0.62 -13.62
N ALA A 19 -5.34 1.85 -13.38
CA ALA A 19 -4.16 2.08 -12.56
C ALA A 19 -4.39 1.33 -11.24
N ASP A 20 -3.62 0.26 -11.02
CA ASP A 20 -3.81 -0.61 -9.87
C ASP A 20 -3.46 0.21 -8.63
N ALA A 21 -4.43 0.32 -7.71
CA ALA A 21 -4.28 1.04 -6.46
C ALA A 21 -3.25 0.27 -5.61
N ALA A 22 -2.09 0.88 -5.36
CA ALA A 22 -1.02 0.23 -4.62
C ALA A 22 -1.14 0.57 -3.14
N LEU A 23 -1.13 -0.45 -2.28
CA LEU A 23 -1.09 -0.24 -0.83
C LEU A 23 0.36 -0.10 -0.36
N LEU A 24 0.71 1.08 0.14
CA LEU A 24 2.04 1.34 0.70
C LEU A 24 2.04 1.15 2.22
N LEU A 25 3.04 0.44 2.73
CA LEU A 25 3.34 0.32 4.14
C LEU A 25 4.48 1.28 4.52
N TYR A 26 4.23 2.12 5.51
CA TYR A 26 5.20 3.05 6.07
C TYR A 26 5.63 2.52 7.44
N GLN A 27 6.94 2.30 7.61
CA GLN A 27 7.53 1.85 8.87
C GLN A 27 8.62 2.80 9.30
N LEU A 28 8.43 3.42 10.45
CA LEU A 28 9.33 4.40 11.03
C LEU A 28 9.99 3.80 12.27
N GLU A 29 11.32 3.72 12.24
CA GLU A 29 12.12 3.10 13.29
C GLU A 29 13.21 4.06 13.75
N GLY A 30 13.37 4.25 15.06
CA GLY A 30 14.50 5.01 15.60
C GLY A 30 15.80 4.22 15.43
N THR A 31 16.88 4.90 15.02
CA THR A 31 18.19 4.25 14.76
C THR A 31 18.89 3.74 16.03
N VAL A 32 18.34 4.02 17.22
CA VAL A 32 18.83 3.50 18.50
C VAL A 32 17.72 2.73 19.25
N PRO A 33 18.05 1.65 19.98
CA PRO A 33 17.06 0.89 20.75
C PRO A 33 16.30 1.76 21.75
N GLY A 34 15.02 1.42 21.97
CA GLY A 34 14.19 2.12 22.96
C GLY A 34 13.64 3.47 22.50
N LYS A 35 13.35 3.64 21.20
CA LYS A 35 12.75 4.85 20.64
C LYS A 35 11.33 4.59 20.12
N TYR A 36 10.63 5.67 19.78
CA TYR A 36 9.30 5.56 19.17
C TYR A 36 9.43 4.82 17.84
N THR A 37 8.58 3.83 17.62
CA THR A 37 8.33 3.29 16.28
C THR A 37 6.91 3.59 15.89
N ALA A 38 6.69 3.77 14.59
CA ALA A 38 5.36 4.00 14.06
C ALA A 38 5.16 3.26 12.75
N SER A 39 3.96 2.79 12.49
CA SER A 39 3.59 2.25 11.20
C SER A 39 2.16 2.59 10.81
N PHE A 40 1.94 2.72 9.52
CA PHE A 40 0.61 2.90 8.92
C PHE A 40 0.64 2.44 7.47
N THR A 41 -0.53 2.18 6.91
CA THR A 41 -0.69 1.90 5.48
C THR A 41 -1.46 3.02 4.81
N LEU A 42 -1.14 3.27 3.53
CA LEU A 42 -1.81 4.27 2.72
C LEU A 42 -1.95 3.76 1.29
N ASP A 43 -3.14 3.87 0.74
CA ASP A 43 -3.39 3.59 -0.68
C ASP A 43 -2.87 4.75 -1.53
N THR A 44 -2.17 4.45 -2.63
CA THR A 44 -1.67 5.46 -3.57
C THR A 44 -2.78 6.20 -4.30
N ASP A 45 -3.98 5.62 -4.41
CA ASP A 45 -5.14 6.27 -5.04
C ASP A 45 -5.90 7.20 -4.07
N ARG A 46 -5.58 7.13 -2.77
CA ARG A 46 -6.35 7.84 -1.75
C ARG A 46 -6.20 9.34 -1.96
N VAL A 47 -7.33 10.02 -2.03
CA VAL A 47 -7.36 11.49 -2.12
C VAL A 47 -6.95 12.09 -0.76
N PRO A 48 -6.01 13.06 -0.72
CA PRO A 48 -5.68 13.77 0.52
C PRO A 48 -6.92 14.42 1.13
N SER A 49 -7.12 14.24 2.43
CA SER A 49 -8.20 14.91 3.16
C SER A 49 -7.95 16.41 3.26
N ILE A 50 -6.68 16.80 3.39
CA ILE A 50 -6.24 18.19 3.37
C ILE A 50 -5.02 18.28 2.45
N SER A 51 -5.05 19.27 1.56
CA SER A 51 -3.96 19.63 0.67
C SER A 51 -3.65 21.11 0.83
N ILE A 52 -2.44 21.43 1.29
CA ILE A 52 -1.96 22.80 1.43
C ILE A 52 -0.85 23.00 0.39
N PRO A 53 -1.08 23.79 -0.68
CA PRO A 53 -0.11 23.99 -1.75
C PRO A 53 1.27 24.38 -1.22
N ASN A 54 2.32 23.72 -1.74
CA ASN A 54 3.72 23.94 -1.39
C ASN A 54 4.07 23.77 0.10
N ASN A 55 3.20 23.13 0.87
CA ASN A 55 3.39 22.93 2.30
C ASN A 55 3.23 21.48 2.70
N SER A 56 2.05 20.89 2.56
CA SER A 56 1.79 19.54 3.07
C SER A 56 0.54 18.88 2.50
N VAL A 57 0.48 17.56 2.65
CA VAL A 57 -0.70 16.72 2.40
C VAL A 57 -1.02 15.89 3.64
N ARG A 58 -2.30 15.74 3.98
CA ARG A 58 -2.73 14.97 5.16
C ARG A 58 -3.89 14.04 4.82
N TYR A 59 -3.84 12.84 5.42
CA TYR A 59 -4.84 11.80 5.25
C TYR A 59 -5.52 11.52 6.57
N ASN A 60 -6.69 12.11 6.77
CA ASN A 60 -7.46 11.90 7.99
C ASN A 60 -8.01 10.47 8.03
N GLY A 61 -8.17 9.95 9.25
CA GLY A 61 -8.76 8.64 9.49
C GLY A 61 -7.88 7.46 9.06
N VAL A 62 -6.63 7.70 8.67
CA VAL A 62 -5.65 6.62 8.49
C VAL A 62 -5.20 6.14 9.87
N PRO A 63 -5.39 4.85 10.21
CA PRO A 63 -4.89 4.30 11.45
C PRO A 63 -3.37 4.35 11.50
N ILE A 64 -2.81 4.84 12.61
CA ILE A 64 -1.38 4.81 12.88
C ILE A 64 -1.16 3.97 14.13
N THR A 65 -0.25 3.02 14.01
CA THR A 65 0.23 2.18 15.11
C THR A 65 1.52 2.77 15.65
N PHE A 66 1.58 3.04 16.95
CA PHE A 66 2.76 3.53 17.65
C PHE A 66 3.22 2.53 18.71
N THR A 67 4.53 2.35 18.81
CA THR A 67 5.14 1.69 19.98
C THR A 67 5.98 2.72 20.72
N ARG A 68 5.76 2.84 22.04
CA ARG A 68 6.52 3.78 22.86
C ARG A 68 7.94 3.28 23.12
N PRO A 69 8.90 4.20 23.30
CA PRO A 69 10.21 3.91 23.88
C PRO A 69 10.12 2.97 25.08
N ASN A 70 10.90 1.87 25.07
CA ASN A 70 11.02 0.95 26.20
C ASN A 70 9.68 0.39 26.70
N SER A 71 8.67 0.31 25.83
CA SER A 71 7.34 -0.17 26.17
C SER A 71 6.94 -1.28 25.19
N THR A 72 6.28 -2.31 25.71
CA THR A 72 5.58 -3.31 24.87
C THR A 72 4.19 -2.84 24.47
N VAL A 73 3.76 -1.66 24.94
CA VAL A 73 2.46 -1.09 24.61
C VAL A 73 2.48 -0.60 23.16
N VAL A 74 1.60 -1.21 22.37
CA VAL A 74 1.32 -0.85 20.99
C VAL A 74 -0.05 -0.16 20.96
N GLU A 75 -0.10 1.09 20.49
CA GLU A 75 -1.32 1.88 20.38
C GLU A 75 -1.65 2.10 18.91
N THR A 76 -2.82 1.65 18.46
CA THR A 76 -3.34 1.95 17.12
C THR A 76 -4.52 2.89 17.24
N ALA A 77 -4.46 4.04 16.55
CA ALA A 77 -5.54 5.02 16.58
C ALA A 77 -5.80 5.62 15.20
N ALA A 78 -7.08 5.87 14.89
CA ALA A 78 -7.53 6.62 13.73
C ALA A 78 -8.50 7.71 14.18
N TYR A 79 -8.35 8.92 13.66
CA TYR A 79 -9.20 10.06 14.02
C TYR A 79 -9.77 10.69 12.75
N SER A 80 -11.04 11.07 12.79
CA SER A 80 -11.73 11.68 11.64
C SER A 80 -11.09 12.98 11.15
N ASN A 81 -10.35 13.68 12.02
CA ASN A 81 -9.78 15.00 11.74
C ASN A 81 -8.23 15.02 11.77
N SER A 82 -7.57 13.85 11.86
CA SER A 82 -6.11 13.79 11.87
C SER A 82 -5.56 12.49 11.28
N GLY A 83 -4.26 12.47 11.00
CA GLY A 83 -3.56 11.32 10.41
C GLY A 83 -2.17 11.71 9.89
N PRO A 84 -1.51 10.83 9.12
CA PRO A 84 -0.18 11.09 8.59
C PRO A 84 -0.22 12.31 7.68
N THR A 85 0.71 13.21 7.91
CA THR A 85 0.89 14.45 7.16
C THR A 85 2.29 14.46 6.57
N PHE A 86 2.40 14.58 5.25
CA PHE A 86 3.70 14.63 4.55
C PHE A 86 3.98 16.06 4.14
N SER A 87 5.15 16.57 4.51
CA SER A 87 5.56 17.93 4.20
C SER A 87 6.33 18.00 2.89
N VAL A 88 6.15 19.10 2.16
CA VAL A 88 6.92 19.43 0.96
C VAL A 88 8.26 20.02 1.38
N LEU A 89 9.33 19.76 0.61
CA LEU A 89 10.69 20.23 0.90
C LEU A 89 10.81 21.75 1.13
N THR A 90 9.99 22.56 0.43
CA THR A 90 9.91 24.02 0.62
C THR A 90 9.47 24.44 2.02
N SER A 91 8.90 23.51 2.79
CA SER A 91 8.42 23.70 4.16
C SER A 91 9.16 22.81 5.17
N GLN A 92 10.36 22.31 4.84
CA GLN A 92 11.07 21.23 5.57
C GLN A 92 10.31 19.90 5.39
N GLY A 93 10.83 19.01 4.54
CA GLY A 93 10.18 17.75 4.16
C GLY A 93 10.01 16.77 5.34
N GLY A 94 9.64 15.53 5.03
CA GLY A 94 9.43 14.48 6.04
C GLY A 94 7.96 14.24 6.37
N VAL A 95 7.71 13.71 7.56
CA VAL A 95 6.38 13.23 7.97
C VAL A 95 6.06 13.63 9.40
N PHE A 96 4.84 14.13 9.58
CA PHE A 96 4.20 14.38 10.85
C PHE A 96 3.14 13.31 11.09
N LEU A 97 3.26 12.62 12.21
CA LEU A 97 2.31 11.63 12.68
C LEU A 97 1.68 12.20 13.94
N GLY A 98 0.41 12.58 13.90
CA GLY A 98 -0.14 13.24 15.08
C GLY A 98 -1.64 13.49 15.08
N TYR A 99 -2.08 13.77 16.30
CA TYR A 99 -3.42 14.19 16.70
C TYR A 99 -3.42 15.69 17.01
N LEU A 100 -4.44 16.42 16.57
CA LEU A 100 -4.70 17.80 17.01
C LEU A 100 -5.58 17.76 18.26
N GLY A 101 -5.03 18.01 19.44
CA GLY A 101 -5.84 18.25 20.65
C GLY A 101 -5.36 17.69 21.99
N GLY A 102 -4.24 16.98 22.07
CA GLY A 102 -3.73 16.48 23.35
C GLY A 102 -2.63 15.43 23.21
N PHE A 103 -1.55 15.61 23.98
CA PHE A 103 -0.46 14.64 24.15
C PHE A 103 -0.99 13.26 24.57
N PRO A 104 -0.32 12.14 24.17
CA PRO A 104 1.12 12.07 23.94
C PRO A 104 1.64 11.74 22.52
N THR A 105 0.82 11.58 21.49
CA THR A 105 1.27 10.90 20.25
C THR A 105 1.57 11.79 19.05
N GLN A 106 1.85 13.09 19.25
CA GLN A 106 2.41 13.91 18.17
C GLN A 106 3.91 13.61 18.01
N PHE A 107 4.27 13.14 16.82
CA PHE A 107 5.62 12.76 16.46
C PHE A 107 5.96 13.31 15.07
N SER A 108 6.91 14.23 15.04
CA SER A 108 7.36 14.90 13.82
C SER A 108 8.78 14.50 13.52
N VAL A 109 9.02 14.04 12.30
CA VAL A 109 10.35 13.76 11.79
C VAL A 109 10.53 14.43 10.43
N TYR A 110 11.67 15.07 10.26
CA TYR A 110 11.99 15.91 9.13
C TYR A 110 13.09 15.26 8.31
N GLY A 111 13.07 15.52 7.00
CA GLY A 111 14.12 15.05 6.11
C GLY A 111 13.76 15.25 4.64
N PRO A 112 14.08 14.30 3.74
CA PRO A 112 13.88 14.47 2.32
C PRO A 112 12.40 14.56 1.95
N GLN A 113 12.17 14.98 0.71
CA GLN A 113 10.87 14.93 0.08
C GLN A 113 10.43 13.46 -0.05
N LEU A 114 9.23 13.12 0.43
CA LEU A 114 8.70 11.74 0.44
C LEU A 114 7.70 11.46 -0.69
N PHE A 115 7.37 12.47 -1.50
CA PHE A 115 6.49 12.34 -2.65
C PHE A 115 6.83 13.35 -3.74
N THR A 116 6.52 13.00 -4.99
CA THR A 116 6.60 13.90 -6.14
C THR A 116 5.19 14.30 -6.59
N GLY A 117 5.07 15.10 -7.65
CA GLY A 117 3.78 15.62 -8.09
C GLY A 117 3.32 16.80 -7.24
N THR A 118 2.00 16.97 -7.13
CA THR A 118 1.39 18.12 -6.45
C THR A 118 0.81 17.70 -5.11
N THR A 119 0.51 18.65 -4.23
CA THR A 119 -0.15 18.32 -2.96
C THR A 119 -1.58 17.81 -3.16
N THR A 120 -2.19 18.01 -4.33
CA THR A 120 -3.53 17.48 -4.67
C THR A 120 -3.48 16.11 -5.33
N ALA A 121 -2.34 15.76 -5.93
CA ALA A 121 -2.08 14.46 -6.55
C ALA A 121 -0.62 14.05 -6.23
N PRO A 122 -0.35 13.66 -4.98
CA PRO A 122 1.00 13.26 -4.58
C PRO A 122 1.31 11.85 -5.08
N VAL A 123 2.54 11.66 -5.57
CA VAL A 123 3.08 10.35 -5.97
C VAL A 123 4.17 9.96 -4.98
N PHE A 124 3.86 9.06 -4.05
CA PHE A 124 4.77 8.68 -2.97
C PHE A 124 6.00 7.92 -3.47
N LEU A 125 7.14 8.23 -2.85
CA LEU A 125 8.38 7.54 -3.13
C LEU A 125 8.50 6.29 -2.24
N THR A 126 8.86 5.16 -2.84
CA THR A 126 9.19 3.93 -2.13
C THR A 126 10.69 3.87 -1.82
N GLY A 127 11.07 3.06 -0.83
CA GLY A 127 12.46 2.89 -0.41
C GLY A 127 12.69 3.33 1.04
N THR A 128 13.94 3.63 1.36
CA THR A 128 14.39 3.93 2.73
C THR A 128 14.89 5.36 2.83
N PHE A 129 14.38 6.11 3.79
CA PHE A 129 14.65 7.53 3.98
C PHE A 129 15.22 7.78 5.39
N GLY A 130 16.33 8.52 5.44
CA GLY A 130 16.86 9.06 6.69
C GLY A 130 16.08 10.29 7.13
N LEU A 131 15.56 10.26 8.34
CA LEU A 131 14.81 11.35 8.96
C LEU A 131 15.41 11.70 10.32
N SER A 132 15.07 12.87 10.84
CA SER A 132 15.48 13.29 12.17
C SER A 132 14.38 14.07 12.85
N ASP A 133 14.23 13.93 14.16
CA ASP A 133 13.35 14.82 14.92
C ASP A 133 14.02 16.17 15.20
N ILE A 134 13.21 17.18 15.56
CA ILE A 134 13.74 18.38 16.21
C ILE A 134 13.84 18.07 17.71
N PRO A 135 14.96 18.41 18.39
CA PRO A 135 15.10 18.18 19.82
C PRO A 135 13.91 18.74 20.60
N ARG A 136 13.24 17.87 21.39
CA ARG A 136 12.04 18.23 22.16
C ARG A 136 12.28 19.21 23.30
N ASN A 137 13.54 19.51 23.65
CA ASN A 137 13.88 20.42 24.74
C ASN A 137 14.93 21.45 24.28
N ARG A 138 14.52 22.72 24.20
CA ARG A 138 15.38 23.82 23.71
C ARG A 138 16.51 24.22 24.66
N THR A 139 16.64 23.64 25.85
CA THR A 139 17.51 24.25 26.88
C THR A 139 18.51 23.36 27.60
N THR A 140 18.62 22.04 27.37
CA THR A 140 19.74 21.32 28.05
C THR A 140 20.29 20.03 27.45
N ASP A 141 19.80 19.51 26.32
CA ASP A 141 20.54 18.50 25.54
C ASP A 141 19.91 18.37 24.14
N PRO A 142 20.54 18.85 23.07
CA PRO A 142 20.01 18.77 21.71
C PRO A 142 20.30 17.40 21.12
N ILE A 143 19.80 16.32 21.72
CA ILE A 143 19.93 15.00 21.10
C ILE A 143 18.91 14.93 19.97
N GLN A 144 19.36 15.29 18.77
CA GLN A 144 18.67 14.95 17.52
C GLN A 144 18.70 13.44 17.37
N VAL A 145 17.52 12.82 17.28
CA VAL A 145 17.39 11.38 17.07
C VAL A 145 17.17 11.14 15.59
N ASN A 146 17.97 10.25 15.03
CA ASN A 146 17.81 9.78 13.67
C ASN A 146 16.76 8.66 13.62
N TYR A 147 15.97 8.69 12.56
CA TYR A 147 14.95 7.70 12.25
C TYR A 147 15.15 7.21 10.81
N THR A 148 14.77 5.96 10.60
CA THR A 148 14.69 5.35 9.29
C THR A 148 13.22 5.17 8.96
N LEU A 149 12.76 5.76 7.87
CA LEU A 149 11.44 5.48 7.29
C LEU A 149 11.62 4.53 6.11
N THR A 150 11.01 3.35 6.20
CA THR A 150 10.93 2.39 5.11
C THR A 150 9.52 2.43 4.53
N VAL A 151 9.42 2.65 3.23
CA VAL A 151 8.17 2.67 2.47
C VAL A 151 8.18 1.51 1.48
N THR A 152 7.32 0.53 1.69
CA THR A 152 7.23 -0.69 0.88
C THR A 152 5.88 -0.79 0.22
N ASP A 153 5.87 -1.19 -1.05
CA ASP A 153 4.65 -1.58 -1.74
C ASP A 153 4.27 -3.01 -1.30
N ILE A 154 3.06 -3.17 -0.77
CA ILE A 154 2.53 -4.45 -0.27
C ILE A 154 1.30 -4.91 -1.05
N SER A 155 1.07 -4.35 -2.25
CA SER A 155 -0.04 -4.74 -3.14
C SER A 155 0.05 -6.19 -3.66
N SER A 156 1.24 -6.80 -3.69
CA SER A 156 1.52 -8.04 -4.42
C SER A 156 1.28 -9.36 -3.64
N ALA A 157 0.12 -9.53 -2.99
CA ALA A 157 -0.22 -10.82 -2.37
C ALA A 157 -1.45 -11.53 -2.98
N VAL A 158 -2.07 -10.95 -4.02
CA VAL A 158 -3.18 -11.62 -4.73
C VAL A 158 -2.65 -12.12 -6.06
N PRO A 159 -2.70 -13.44 -6.34
CA PRO A 159 -2.43 -13.94 -7.69
C PRO A 159 -3.39 -13.22 -8.62
N GLU A 160 -2.85 -12.49 -9.60
CA GLU A 160 -3.63 -11.64 -10.48
C GLU A 160 -4.85 -12.40 -11.02
N PRO A 161 -6.01 -11.76 -11.23
CA PRO A 161 -7.20 -12.42 -11.79
C PRO A 161 -6.92 -13.22 -13.07
N ALA A 162 -5.91 -12.81 -13.84
CA ALA A 162 -5.39 -13.54 -15.00
C ALA A 162 -4.80 -14.91 -14.65
N THR A 163 -4.10 -15.05 -13.51
CA THR A 163 -3.60 -16.33 -13.01
C THR A 163 -4.76 -17.29 -12.68
N TRP A 164 -5.81 -16.78 -12.03
CA TRP A 164 -7.00 -17.57 -11.74
C TRP A 164 -7.72 -18.00 -13.02
N ALA A 165 -7.81 -17.09 -14.00
CA ALA A 165 -8.38 -17.39 -15.30
C ALA A 165 -7.56 -18.46 -16.05
N MET A 166 -6.23 -18.37 -16.06
CA MET A 166 -5.37 -19.37 -16.68
C MET A 166 -5.47 -20.74 -15.99
N MET A 167 -5.57 -20.77 -14.66
CA MET A 167 -5.80 -22.00 -13.91
C MET A 167 -7.16 -22.61 -14.25
N LEU A 168 -8.23 -21.81 -14.27
CA LEU A 168 -9.58 -22.27 -14.62
C LEU A 168 -9.67 -22.74 -16.07
N VAL A 169 -8.97 -22.07 -17.00
CA VAL A 169 -8.86 -22.51 -18.39
C VAL A 169 -8.09 -23.82 -18.48
N GLY A 170 -6.97 -23.97 -17.77
CA GLY A 170 -6.19 -25.21 -17.71
C GLY A 170 -6.99 -26.38 -17.14
N PHE A 171 -7.54 -26.22 -15.93
CA PHE A 171 -8.34 -27.24 -15.26
C PHE A 171 -9.66 -27.53 -15.99
N GLY A 172 -10.33 -26.50 -16.51
CA GLY A 172 -11.53 -26.63 -17.33
C GLY A 172 -11.26 -27.35 -18.65
N GLY A 173 -10.12 -27.08 -19.28
CA GLY A 173 -9.67 -27.78 -20.49
C GLY A 173 -9.43 -29.27 -20.24
N ILE A 174 -8.76 -29.63 -19.15
CA ILE A 174 -8.53 -31.03 -18.77
C ILE A 174 -9.87 -31.73 -18.44
N GLY A 175 -10.72 -31.11 -17.62
CA GLY A 175 -12.02 -31.67 -17.24
C GLY A 175 -12.96 -31.90 -18.42
N THR A 176 -12.99 -30.96 -19.38
CA THR A 176 -13.78 -31.11 -20.61
C THR A 176 -13.24 -32.21 -21.52
N ALA A 177 -11.93 -32.38 -21.62
CA ALA A 177 -11.31 -33.47 -22.39
C ALA A 177 -11.68 -34.85 -21.82
N ILE A 178 -11.69 -35.01 -20.49
CA ILE A 178 -12.11 -36.26 -19.82
C ILE A 178 -13.59 -36.54 -20.08
N ARG A 179 -14.45 -35.53 -19.96
CA ARG A 179 -15.92 -35.70 -20.07
C ARG A 179 -16.39 -36.03 -21.50
N ARG A 180 -15.59 -35.70 -22.52
CA ARG A 180 -15.90 -36.02 -23.94
C ARG A 180 -15.54 -37.45 -24.33
N ARG A 181 -14.82 -38.21 -23.50
CA ARG A 181 -14.41 -39.58 -23.81
C ARG A 181 -15.55 -40.54 -23.48
N THR A 182 -16.39 -40.85 -24.48
CA THR A 182 -17.47 -41.83 -24.34
C THR A 182 -16.89 -43.20 -23.99
N ILE A 183 -17.17 -43.70 -22.79
CA ILE A 183 -16.82 -45.05 -22.38
C ILE A 183 -17.80 -46.00 -23.05
N THR A 184 -17.38 -46.66 -24.13
CA THR A 184 -18.14 -47.76 -24.73
C THR A 184 -17.94 -49.01 -23.88
N THR A 185 -18.82 -49.22 -22.91
CA THR A 185 -18.92 -50.49 -22.19
C THR A 185 -19.45 -51.56 -23.12
N ARG A 186 -18.57 -52.46 -23.59
CA ARG A 186 -18.99 -53.68 -24.28
C ARG A 186 -19.40 -54.70 -23.22
N VAL A 187 -20.69 -55.04 -23.18
CA VAL A 187 -21.19 -56.14 -22.36
C VAL A 187 -21.08 -57.41 -23.21
N SER A 188 -20.27 -58.37 -22.77
CA SER A 188 -20.24 -59.71 -23.34
C SER A 188 -21.21 -60.60 -22.57
N SER A 189 -22.36 -60.91 -23.16
CA SER A 189 -23.24 -61.97 -22.65
C SER A 189 -22.74 -63.32 -23.18
N ALA A 190 -22.33 -64.20 -22.28
CA ALA A 190 -22.08 -65.61 -22.60
C ALA A 190 -23.42 -66.37 -22.60
N ALA A 191 -23.67 -67.13 -23.67
CA ALA A 191 -24.70 -68.15 -23.76
C ALA A 191 -24.11 -69.34 -24.53
#